data_AF-A0A7S2UKL2-F1
#
_entry.id   AF-A0A7S2UKL2-F1
#
_cell.length_a   1.000
_cell.length_b   1.000
_cell.length_c   1.000
_cell.angle_alpha   90.00
_cell.angle_beta   90.00
_cell.angle_gamma   90.00
#
_symmetry.space_group_name_H-M   'P 1'
#
loop_
_entity.id
_entity.type
_entity.pdbx_description
1 polymer ?
#
loop_
_entity_poly.entity_id
_entity_poly.type
_entity_poly.pdbx_seq_one_letter_code
_entity_poly.pdbx_strand_id
1 'polypeptide(L)'
;FFFFNFCPISITMSINVGINGFGRIGRLVMRMAKNNPKINIVAVNDPFIPVDYMEYMYKYDTIHGRCGQTVSHDVEAKTLTIDGKTVTVFGEMDPSKIQWGSAGAD
;
A
#
# COMPACT_ATOMS: atom_id res chain seq x y z
N PHE A 1 2.53 22.91 -41.40
CA PHE A 1 1.65 21.88 -40.83
C PHE A 1 2.40 21.21 -39.68
N PHE A 2 2.32 21.77 -38.47
CA PHE A 2 2.82 21.10 -37.26
C PHE A 2 1.65 20.35 -36.63
N PHE A 3 1.72 19.02 -36.64
CA PHE A 3 0.82 18.17 -35.87
C PHE A 3 1.27 18.22 -34.41
N PHE A 4 0.53 18.94 -33.56
CA PHE A 4 0.59 18.70 -32.12
C PHE A 4 -0.14 17.39 -31.86
N ASN A 5 0.63 16.38 -31.45
CA ASN A 5 0.09 15.13 -30.94
C ASN A 5 -0.59 15.45 -29.60
N PHE A 6 -1.92 15.43 -29.58
CA PHE A 6 -2.67 15.37 -28.33
C PHE A 6 -2.31 14.05 -27.65
N CYS A 7 -1.49 14.11 -26.60
CA CYS A 7 -1.41 13.03 -25.63
C CYS A 7 -2.73 13.06 -24.84
N PRO A 8 -3.59 12.03 -24.90
CA PRO A 8 -4.64 11.91 -23.92
C PRO A 8 -3.94 11.50 -22.64
N ILE A 9 -3.56 12.48 -21.82
CA ILE A 9 -3.28 12.21 -20.42
C ILE A 9 -4.63 11.78 -19.85
N SER A 10 -4.92 10.49 -19.92
CA SER A 10 -5.99 9.89 -19.14
C SER A 10 -5.50 9.94 -17.70
N ILE A 11 -5.65 11.11 -17.06
CA ILE A 11 -5.51 11.26 -15.61
C ILE A 11 -6.73 10.52 -15.04
N THR A 12 -6.69 9.19 -15.03
CA THR A 12 -7.55 8.47 -14.10
C THR A 12 -6.96 8.75 -12.73
N MET A 13 -7.52 9.74 -12.01
CA MET A 13 -7.16 10.01 -10.63
C MET A 13 -7.27 8.68 -9.86
N SER A 14 -6.13 8.19 -9.36
CA SER A 14 -6.10 7.04 -8.47
C SER A 14 -6.63 7.46 -7.11
N ILE A 15 -7.52 6.67 -6.54
CA ILE A 15 -8.02 6.89 -5.19
C ILE A 15 -6.97 6.38 -4.20
N ASN A 16 -6.60 7.22 -3.25
CA ASN A 16 -5.67 6.87 -2.19
C ASN A 16 -6.41 6.14 -1.07
N VAL A 17 -6.04 4.89 -0.81
CA VAL A 17 -6.76 4.02 0.10
C VAL A 17 -5.88 3.64 1.29
N GLY A 18 -6.47 3.73 2.48
CA GLY A 18 -5.93 3.15 3.70
C GLY A 18 -6.52 1.75 3.96
N ILE A 19 -5.72 0.82 4.46
CA ILE A 19 -6.17 -0.52 4.86
C ILE A 19 -6.09 -0.65 6.38
N ASN A 20 -7.20 -0.96 7.05
CA ASN A 20 -7.19 -1.29 8.48
C ASN A 20 -7.19 -2.82 8.67
N GLY A 21 -6.05 -3.35 9.08
CA GLY A 21 -5.77 -4.76 9.31
C GLY A 21 -4.87 -5.37 8.23
N PHE A 22 -3.71 -5.88 8.62
CA PHE A 22 -2.73 -6.53 7.74
C PHE A 22 -2.80 -8.07 7.77
N GLY A 23 -4.02 -8.57 7.99
CA GLY A 23 -4.34 -9.99 7.97
C GLY A 23 -4.44 -10.58 6.55
N ARG A 24 -5.09 -11.75 6.43
CA ARG A 24 -5.25 -12.46 5.15
C ARG A 24 -5.87 -11.58 4.07
N ILE A 25 -6.99 -10.90 4.36
CA ILE A 25 -7.69 -10.06 3.38
C ILE A 25 -6.89 -8.79 3.05
N GLY A 26 -6.35 -8.10 4.06
CA GLY A 26 -5.57 -6.87 3.84
C GLY A 26 -4.39 -7.08 2.90
N ARG A 27 -3.62 -8.17 3.09
CA ARG A 27 -2.49 -8.50 2.20
C ARG A 27 -2.94 -8.87 0.79
N LEU A 28 -4.05 -9.58 0.64
CA LEU A 28 -4.59 -9.91 -0.68
C LEU A 28 -5.09 -8.67 -1.42
N VAL A 29 -5.80 -7.78 -0.73
CA VAL A 29 -6.23 -6.49 -1.28
C VAL A 29 -5.01 -5.68 -1.73
N MET A 30 -3.97 -5.59 -0.91
CA MET A 30 -2.73 -4.88 -1.26
C MET A 30 -2.05 -5.48 -2.50
N ARG A 31 -1.96 -6.82 -2.59
CA ARG A 31 -1.42 -7.51 -3.77
C ARG A 31 -2.26 -7.27 -5.03
N MET A 32 -3.59 -7.27 -4.90
CA MET A 32 -4.50 -7.02 -6.03
C MET A 32 -4.50 -5.57 -6.48
N ALA A 33 -4.39 -4.62 -5.54
CA ALA A 33 -4.36 -3.18 -5.82
C ALA A 33 -3.19 -2.81 -6.74
N LYS A 34 -2.07 -3.53 -6.68
CA LYS A 34 -0.93 -3.37 -7.62
C LYS A 34 -1.36 -3.36 -9.08
N ASN A 35 -2.29 -4.25 -9.45
CA ASN A 35 -2.71 -4.45 -10.84
C ASN A 35 -3.81 -3.47 -11.26
N ASN A 36 -4.29 -2.62 -10.35
CA ASN A 36 -5.36 -1.66 -10.63
C ASN A 36 -4.80 -0.22 -10.57
N PRO A 37 -4.64 0.47 -11.72
CA PRO A 37 -4.11 1.83 -11.76
C PRO A 37 -5.01 2.86 -11.07
N LYS A 38 -6.27 2.51 -10.74
CA LYS A 38 -7.21 3.39 -10.04
C LYS A 38 -7.07 3.36 -8.53
N ILE A 39 -6.27 2.45 -7.97
CA ILE A 39 -6.12 2.28 -6.52
C ILE A 39 -4.67 2.50 -6.14
N ASN A 40 -4.44 3.41 -5.22
CA ASN A 40 -3.14 3.67 -4.63
C ASN A 40 -3.21 3.39 -3.13
N ILE A 41 -2.54 2.33 -2.66
CA ILE A 41 -2.49 2.06 -1.21
C ILE A 41 -1.44 2.96 -0.60
N VAL A 42 -1.87 3.88 0.27
CA VAL A 42 -0.98 4.87 0.89
C VAL A 42 -0.68 4.56 2.36
N ALA A 43 -1.58 3.84 3.02
CA ALA A 43 -1.45 3.50 4.43
C ALA A 43 -1.99 2.12 4.78
N VAL A 44 -1.39 1.51 5.79
CA VAL A 44 -1.87 0.30 6.46
C VAL A 44 -1.87 0.57 7.96
N ASN A 45 -2.91 0.14 8.67
CA ASN A 45 -2.92 0.12 10.13
C ASN A 45 -2.99 -1.33 10.63
N ASP A 46 -2.10 -1.74 11.52
CA ASP A 46 -2.26 -2.97 12.31
C ASP A 46 -1.57 -2.83 13.67
N PRO A 47 -2.30 -2.85 14.80
CA PRO A 47 -1.72 -2.64 16.11
C PRO A 47 -0.91 -3.82 16.65
N PHE A 48 -0.99 -5.00 16.01
CA PHE A 48 -0.38 -6.22 16.52
C PHE A 48 0.80 -6.71 15.69
N ILE A 49 1.01 -6.14 14.51
CA ILE A 49 2.01 -6.61 13.55
C ILE A 49 3.09 -5.55 13.39
N PRO A 50 4.35 -5.83 13.77
CA PRO A 50 5.45 -4.89 13.55
C PRO A 50 5.85 -4.86 12.06
N VAL A 51 6.45 -3.75 11.63
CA VAL A 51 6.71 -3.45 10.20
C VAL A 51 7.67 -4.45 9.55
N ASP A 52 8.69 -4.90 10.29
CA ASP A 52 9.63 -5.93 9.86
C ASP A 52 8.91 -7.26 9.58
N TYR A 53 7.93 -7.61 10.42
CA TYR A 53 7.11 -8.79 10.20
C TYR A 53 6.10 -8.61 9.06
N MET A 54 5.59 -7.39 8.83
CA MET A 54 4.75 -7.09 7.67
C MET A 54 5.46 -7.40 6.35
N GLU A 55 6.74 -7.05 6.22
CA GLU A 55 7.54 -7.42 5.05
C GLU A 55 7.54 -8.94 4.84
N TYR A 56 7.83 -9.71 5.90
CA TYR A 56 7.85 -11.16 5.83
C TYR A 56 6.48 -11.73 5.40
N MET A 57 5.40 -11.29 6.05
CA MET A 57 4.04 -11.74 5.76
C MET A 57 3.58 -11.36 4.34
N TYR A 58 4.07 -10.23 3.83
CA TYR A 58 3.79 -9.83 2.45
C TYR A 58 4.61 -10.64 1.45
N LYS A 59 5.88 -10.94 1.75
CA LYS A 59 6.76 -11.73 0.87
C LYS A 59 6.29 -13.17 0.74
N TYR A 60 5.87 -13.79 1.85
CA TYR A 60 5.57 -15.22 1.93
C TYR A 60 4.11 -15.45 2.29
N ASP A 61 3.34 -16.04 1.37
CA ASP A 61 1.98 -16.51 1.62
C ASP A 61 1.87 -18.00 1.28
N THR A 62 1.27 -18.80 2.17
CA THR A 62 1.17 -20.25 2.01
C THR A 62 0.20 -20.66 0.91
N ILE A 63 -0.85 -19.87 0.65
CA ILE A 63 -1.90 -20.19 -0.33
C ILE A 63 -1.54 -19.63 -1.70
N HIS A 64 -1.08 -18.37 -1.74
CA HIS A 64 -0.82 -17.65 -2.99
C HIS A 64 0.67 -17.62 -3.37
N GLY A 65 1.54 -18.21 -2.56
CA GLY A 65 2.98 -18.24 -2.79
C GLY A 65 3.67 -16.89 -2.58
N ARG A 66 4.87 -16.78 -3.14
CA ARG A 66 5.70 -15.57 -3.06
C ARG A 66 5.16 -14.46 -3.95
N CYS A 67 5.18 -13.23 -3.47
CA CYS A 67 4.66 -12.08 -4.23
C CYS A 67 5.52 -11.69 -5.46
N GLY A 68 6.80 -12.09 -5.50
CA GLY A 68 7.72 -11.74 -6.61
C GLY A 68 8.09 -10.25 -6.68
N GLN A 69 7.81 -9.49 -5.62
CA GLN A 69 8.05 -8.05 -5.53
C GLN A 69 9.26 -7.75 -4.66
N THR A 70 9.91 -6.62 -4.93
CA THR A 70 10.94 -6.08 -4.04
C THR A 70 10.24 -5.38 -2.90
N VAL A 71 10.33 -5.96 -1.70
CA VAL A 71 9.74 -5.39 -0.49
C VAL A 71 10.83 -5.12 0.52
N SER A 72 10.81 -3.91 1.10
CA SER A 72 11.69 -3.47 2.17
C SER A 72 10.88 -2.71 3.21
N HIS A 73 11.28 -2.77 4.46
CA HIS A 73 10.69 -1.98 5.53
C HIS A 73 11.67 -0.94 6.08
N ASP A 74 11.11 0.07 6.74
CA ASP A 74 11.82 0.99 7.64
C ASP A 74 11.07 1.03 8.97
N VAL A 75 11.70 0.54 10.03
CA VAL A 75 11.10 0.48 11.38
C VAL A 75 11.00 1.88 11.99
N GLU A 76 11.99 2.74 11.78
CA GLU A 76 12.04 4.08 12.38
C GLU A 76 11.02 5.01 11.71
N ALA A 77 10.97 4.98 10.38
CA ALA A 77 10.01 5.75 9.60
C ALA A 77 8.59 5.14 9.60
N LYS A 78 8.43 3.91 10.12
CA LYS A 78 7.20 3.12 10.05
C LYS A 78 6.65 3.02 8.63
N THR A 79 7.47 2.55 7.70
CA THR A 79 7.04 2.41 6.29
C THR A 79 7.35 1.04 5.71
N LEU A 80 6.51 0.63 4.76
CA LEU A 80 6.70 -0.55 3.94
C LEU A 80 6.79 -0.11 2.47
N THR A 81 7.91 -0.39 1.82
CA THR A 81 8.14 -0.05 0.42
C THR A 81 8.01 -1.29 -0.45
N ILE A 82 7.15 -1.23 -1.46
CA ILE A 82 6.85 -2.33 -2.38
C ILE A 82 7.04 -1.86 -3.82
N ASP A 83 8.01 -2.44 -4.54
CA ASP A 83 8.39 -2.05 -5.91
C ASP A 83 8.59 -0.52 -6.05
N GLY A 84 9.19 0.11 -5.03
CA GLY A 84 9.44 1.56 -4.98
C GLY A 84 8.27 2.42 -4.52
N LYS A 85 7.10 1.84 -4.23
CA LYS A 85 5.97 2.55 -3.62
C LYS A 85 6.00 2.43 -2.11
N THR A 86 6.11 3.55 -1.42
CA THR A 86 6.14 3.61 0.05
C THR A 86 4.72 3.68 0.61
N VAL A 87 4.44 2.85 1.61
CA VAL A 87 3.18 2.79 2.34
C VAL A 87 3.45 3.07 3.81
N THR A 88 2.73 4.02 4.39
CA THR A 88 2.85 4.35 5.82
C THR A 88 2.18 3.28 6.67
N VAL A 89 2.83 2.88 7.76
CA VAL A 89 2.29 1.89 8.70
C VAL A 89 1.92 2.57 10.02
N PHE A 90 0.66 2.39 10.40
CA PHE A 90 0.12 2.77 11.70
C PHE A 90 -0.07 1.53 12.58
N GLY A 91 -0.08 1.74 13.89
CA GLY A 91 -0.25 0.68 14.89
C GLY A 91 -1.29 1.06 15.95
N GLU A 92 -2.36 1.73 15.52
CA GLU A 92 -3.38 2.24 16.42
C GLU A 92 -4.49 1.22 16.65
N MET A 93 -4.83 1.00 17.92
CA MET A 93 -5.96 0.15 18.34
C MET A 93 -7.31 0.83 18.13
N ASP A 94 -7.36 2.15 18.30
CA ASP A 94 -8.57 2.96 18.13
C ASP A 94 -8.60 3.53 16.70
N PRO A 95 -9.58 3.12 15.87
CA PRO A 95 -9.65 3.57 14.48
C PRO A 95 -9.75 5.10 14.31
N SER A 96 -10.27 5.81 15.31
CA SER A 96 -10.41 7.27 15.27
C SER A 96 -9.08 8.01 15.42
N LYS A 97 -8.05 7.33 15.96
CA LYS A 97 -6.70 7.90 16.16
C LYS A 97 -5.78 7.70 14.97
N ILE A 98 -6.18 6.90 13.99
CA ILE A 98 -5.36 6.64 12.81
C ILE A 98 -5.30 7.93 11.98
N GLN A 99 -4.09 8.43 11.76
CA GLN A 99 -3.87 9.68 11.04
C GLN A 99 -3.88 9.47 9.53
N TRP A 100 -5.00 9.00 8.98
CA TRP A 100 -5.13 8.72 7.54
C TRP A 100 -4.74 9.90 6.64
N GLY A 101 -5.08 11.12 7.07
CA GLY A 101 -4.79 12.35 6.33
C GLY A 101 -3.29 12.65 6.19
N SER A 102 -2.44 12.22 7.13
CA SER A 102 -0.99 12.44 7.01
C SER A 102 -0.35 11.55 5.96
N ALA A 103 -0.98 10.41 5.64
CA ALA A 103 -0.61 9.52 4.55
C ALA A 103 -1.32 9.87 3.21
N GLY A 104 -2.25 10.83 3.22
CA GLY A 104 -2.96 11.28 2.02
C GLY A 104 -4.06 10.32 1.52
N ALA A 105 -4.66 9.53 2.41
CA ALA A 105 -5.82 8.70 2.07
C ALA A 105 -7.09 9.55 1.86
N ASP A 106 -7.94 9.12 0.91
CA ASP A 106 -9.19 9.77 0.50
C ASP A 106 -10.43 9.20 1.23
#